data_AF-A0AB33CKV1-F1
#
_entry.id   AF-A0AB33CKV1-F1
#
_cell.length_a   1.000
_cell.length_b   1.000
_cell.length_c   1.000
_cell.angle_alpha   90.00
_cell.angle_beta   90.00
_cell.angle_gamma   90.00
#
_symmetry.space_group_name_H-M   'P 1'
#
loop_
_entity.id
_entity.type
_entity.pdbx_description
1 polymer ?
#
loop_
_entity_poly.entity_id
_entity_poly.type
_entity_poly.pdbx_seq_one_letter_code
_entity_poly.pdbx_strand_id
1 'polypeptide(L)' 'MRNPLTARALDWASTLRYPNLFKLAAALFLIDMVMPDPIPFLDELLFGLTTLLLANWKTRKAPVPAPVRRD' A
#
# COMPACT_ATOMS: atom_id res chain seq x y z
N MET A 1 5.54 -18.26 -1.00
CA MET A 1 6.85 -18.14 -1.69
C MET A 1 7.01 -16.69 -2.12
N ARG A 2 8.18 -16.06 -1.91
CA ARG A 2 8.34 -14.63 -2.27
C ARG A 2 8.51 -14.52 -3.78
N ASN A 3 7.43 -14.20 -4.49
CA ASN A 3 7.47 -14.00 -5.94
C ASN A 3 8.16 -12.65 -6.22
N PRO A 4 9.20 -12.59 -7.08
CA PRO A 4 9.87 -11.34 -7.41
C PRO A 4 8.92 -10.30 -8.01
N LEU A 5 7.84 -10.71 -8.70
CA LEU A 5 6.88 -9.79 -9.31
C LEU A 5 6.05 -9.02 -8.27
N THR A 6 5.56 -9.71 -7.22
CA THR A 6 4.79 -9.05 -6.15
C THR A 6 5.67 -8.10 -5.35
N ALA A 7 6.94 -8.43 -5.15
CA ALA A 7 7.90 -7.53 -4.52
C ALA A 7 8.08 -6.22 -5.31
N ARG A 8 8.24 -6.29 -6.65
CA ARG A 8 8.35 -5.08 -7.48
C ARG A 8 7.07 -4.25 -7.51
N ALA A 9 5.92 -4.91 -7.54
CA ALA A 9 4.62 -4.23 -7.47
C ALA A 9 4.43 -3.49 -6.14
N LEU A 10 4.84 -4.10 -5.02
CA LEU A 10 4.77 -3.49 -3.69
C LEU A 10 5.77 -2.34 -3.52
N ASP A 11 6.98 -2.46 -4.06
CA ASP A 11 7.97 -1.37 -4.06
C ASP A 11 7.42 -0.15 -4.81
N TRP A 12 6.84 -0.36 -5.99
CA TRP A 12 6.15 0.71 -6.71
C TRP A 12 4.96 1.25 -5.91
N ALA A 13 4.12 0.37 -5.36
CA ALA A 13 2.95 0.75 -4.58
C ALA A 13 3.29 1.64 -3.37
N SER A 14 4.44 1.39 -2.74
CA SER A 14 4.94 2.15 -1.59
C SER A 14 5.21 3.63 -1.90
N THR A 15 5.46 3.97 -3.17
CA THR A 15 5.68 5.36 -3.62
C THR A 15 4.38 6.15 -3.77
N LEU A 16 3.21 5.50 -3.82
CA LEU A 16 1.94 6.20 -3.96
C LEU A 16 1.55 6.91 -2.66
N ARG A 17 1.31 8.22 -2.76
CA ARG A 17 0.74 9.01 -1.65
C ARG A 17 -0.73 8.67 -1.42
N TYR A 18 -1.19 8.89 -0.20
CA TYR A 18 -2.62 8.86 0.12
C TYR A 18 -3.37 9.96 -0.67
N PRO A 19 -4.56 9.69 -1.24
CA PRO A 19 -5.39 8.49 -1.11
C PRO A 19 -5.21 7.43 -2.21
N ASN A 20 -4.23 7.58 -3.11
CA ASN A 20 -4.12 6.70 -4.28
C ASN A 20 -3.78 5.25 -3.91
N LEU A 21 -2.98 5.05 -2.86
CA LEU A 21 -2.69 3.72 -2.32
C LEU A 21 -3.95 3.02 -1.78
N PHE A 22 -4.85 3.77 -1.15
CA PHE A 22 -6.14 3.26 -0.69
C PHE A 22 -7.04 2.86 -1.86
N LYS A 23 -7.11 3.70 -2.91
CA LYS A 23 -7.89 3.39 -4.11
C LYS A 23 -7.38 2.13 -4.82
N LEU A 24 -6.06 1.97 -4.90
CA LEU A 24 -5.43 0.79 -5.49
C LEU A 24 -5.80 -0.49 -4.72
N ALA A 25 -5.67 -0.46 -3.39
CA ALA A 25 -6.05 -1.58 -2.53
C ALA A 25 -7.54 -1.92 -2.65
N ALA A 26 -8.43 -0.92 -2.63
CA ALA A 26 -9.87 -1.12 -2.77
C ALA A 26 -10.28 -1.67 -4.14
N ALA A 27 -9.64 -1.21 -5.22
CA ALA A 27 -9.91 -1.71 -6.56
C ALA A 27 -9.51 -3.18 -6.69
N LEU A 28 -8.32 -3.55 -6.21
CA LEU A 28 -7.86 -4.94 -6.19
C LEU A 28 -8.79 -5.84 -5.37
N PHE A 29 -9.29 -5.35 -4.24
CA PHE A 29 -10.19 -6.10 -3.37
C PHE A 29 -11.55 -6.36 -4.04
N LEU A 30 -12.09 -5.38 -4.76
CA LEU A 30 -13.34 -5.56 -5.50
C LEU A 30 -13.18 -6.49 -6.69
N ILE A 31 -12.03 -6.45 -7.37
CA ILE A 31 -11.72 -7.37 -8.47
C ILE A 31 -11.66 -8.81 -7.95
N ASP A 32 -10.98 -9.01 -6.83
CA ASP A 32 -10.85 -10.31 -6.14
C ASP A 32 -12.22 -10.87 -5.71
N MET A 33 -13.12 -10.03 -5.21
CA MET A 33 -14.45 -10.47 -4.75
C MET A 33 -15.40 -10.88 -5.90
N VAL A 34 -15.21 -10.34 -7.11
CA VAL A 34 -16.10 -10.55 -8.26
C VAL A 34 -15.59 -11.64 -9.20
N MET A 35 -14.27 -11.87 -9.24
CA MET A 35 -13.65 -12.81 -10.14
C MET A 35 -13.36 -14.13 -9.40
N PRO A 36 -14.00 -15.27 -9.74
CA PRO A 36 -13.70 -16.55 -9.11
C PRO A 36 -12.27 -16.98 -9.48
N ASP A 37 -11.37 -16.71 -8.53
CA ASP A 37 -9.91 -16.89 -8.48
C ASP A 37 -9.21 -17.44 -9.75
N PRO A 38 -8.85 -16.58 -10.72
CA PRO A 38 -8.00 -16.95 -11.85
C PRO A 38 -6.57 -16.38 -11.74
N ILE A 39 -6.25 -15.59 -10.70
CA ILE A 39 -4.99 -14.86 -10.60
C ILE A 39 -4.19 -15.35 -9.40
N PRO A 40 -3.19 -16.23 -9.61
CA PRO A 40 -2.31 -16.62 -8.53
C PRO A 40 -1.61 -15.39 -7.93
N PHE A 41 -1.46 -15.37 -6.61
CA PHE A 41 -0.78 -14.34 -5.82
C PHE A 41 -1.56 -13.03 -5.55
N LEU A 42 -2.85 -12.98 -5.87
CA LEU A 42 -3.70 -11.80 -5.64
C LEU A 42 -3.84 -11.51 -4.14
N ASP A 43 -4.03 -12.55 -3.34
CA ASP A 43 -4.15 -12.47 -1.89
C ASP A 43 -2.90 -11.88 -1.22
N GLU A 44 -1.69 -12.28 -1.63
CA GLU A 44 -0.46 -11.71 -1.09
C GLU A 44 -0.28 -10.24 -1.47
N LEU A 45 -0.73 -9.84 -2.67
CA LEU A 45 -0.70 -8.44 -3.08
C LEU A 45 -1.70 -7.62 -2.26
N LEU A 46 -2.91 -8.14 -2.04
CA LEU A 46 -3.93 -7.51 -1.20
C LEU A 46 -3.46 -7.36 0.24
N PHE A 47 -2.84 -8.39 0.81
CA PHE A 47 -2.28 -8.36 2.16
C PHE A 47 -1.11 -7.36 2.27
N GLY A 48 -0.25 -7.29 1.26
CA GLY A 48 0.84 -6.31 1.20
C GLY A 48 0.34 -4.87 1.08
N LEU A 49 -0.66 -4.62 0.24
CA LEU A 49 -1.26 -3.29 0.05
C LEU A 49 -2.00 -2.80 1.29
N THR A 50 -2.74 -3.68 1.97
CA THR A 50 -3.42 -3.35 3.25
C THR A 50 -2.41 -3.06 4.36
N THR A 51 -1.30 -3.78 4.42
CA THR A 51 -0.20 -3.49 5.36
C THR A 51 0.43 -2.11 5.09
N LEU A 52 0.72 -1.79 3.82
CA LEU A 52 1.24 -0.48 3.42
C LEU A 52 0.27 0.65 3.75
N LEU A 53 -1.03 0.43 3.58
CA LEU A 53 -2.07 1.38 3.94
C LEU A 53 -2.06 1.66 5.46
N LEU A 54 -1.99 0.61 6.28
CA LEU A 54 -1.95 0.72 7.74
C LEU A 54 -0.67 1.43 8.22
N ALA A 55 0.48 1.13 7.61
CA ALA A 55 1.74 1.79 7.90
C ALA A 55 1.67 3.31 7.61
N ASN A 56 1.10 3.68 6.46
CA ASN A 56 0.94 5.10 6.06
C ASN A 56 -0.07 5.86 6.93
N TRP A 57 -1.03 5.18 7.56
CA TRP A 57 -1.98 5.82 8.48
C TRP A 57 -1.26 6.41 9.71
N LYS A 58 -0.23 5.74 10.23
CA LYS A 58 0.48 6.20 11.44
C LYS A 58 1.37 7.42 11.21
N THR A 59 1.95 7.57 10.01
CA THR A 59 2.85 8.69 9.64
C THR A 59 2.13 10.05 9.60
N ARG A 60 0.80 10.05 9.42
CA ARG A 60 -0.02 11.28 9.38
C ARG A 60 -0.05 12.07 10.69
N LYS A 61 0.37 11.45 11.81
CA LYS A 61 0.46 12.10 13.13
C LYS A 61 1.87 12.59 13.50
N ALA A 62 2.87 12.39 12.64
CA ALA A 62 4.21 12.92 12.91
C ALA A 62 4.15 14.45 12.89
N PRO A 63 4.44 15.14 14.01
CA PRO A 63 4.53 16.59 14.02
C PRO A 63 5.64 16.99 13.04
N VAL A 64 5.35 17.93 12.14
CA VAL A 64 6.41 18.58 11.35
C VAL A 64 7.39 19.15 12.38
N PRO A 65 8.68 18.76 12.36
CA PRO A 65 9.65 19.29 13.32
C PRO A 65 9.64 20.82 13.20
N ALA A 66 9.41 21.50 14.33
CA ALA A 66 9.43 22.95 14.37
C ALA A 66 10.75 23.45 13.79
N PRO A 67 10.74 24.46 12.91
CA PRO A 67 11.98 24.97 12.32
C PRO A 67 12.90 25.41 13.45
N VAL A 68 14.10 24.82 13.49
CA VAL A 68 15.16 25.20 14.42
C VAL A 68 15.53 26.64 14.08
N ARG A 69 14.98 27.59 14.84
CA ARG A 69 15.36 28.99 14.79
C ARG A 69 16.82 29.04 15.26
N ARG A 70 17.73 29.37 14.35
CA ARG A 70 19.12 29.70 14.67
C ARG A 70 19.15 31.21 14.87
N ASP A 71 19.17 31.62 16.13
CA ASP A 71 19.50 32.96 16.61
C ASP A 71 21.02 33.18 16.69
#